data_AF-A0A0F7SIJ1-F1
#
_entry.id   AF-A0A0F7SIJ1-F1
#
_cell.length_a   1.000
_cell.length_b   1.000
_cell.length_c   1.000
_cell.angle_alpha   90.00
_cell.angle_beta   90.00
_cell.angle_gamma   90.00
#
_symmetry.space_group_name_H-M   'P 1'
#
loop_
_entity.id
_entity.type
_entity.pdbx_description
1 polymer ?
#
loop_
_entity_poly.entity_id
_entity_poly.type
_entity_poly.pdbx_seq_one_letter_code
_entity_poly.pdbx_strand_id
1 'polypeptide(L)'
;MLPTFNSPSSLPRLSINKDHSPRRSLAKPWLTASPTTYSGIPSTYPRSGSSGTDTRLSNILRSRTRVTNLAMVILLSVLGLSLFGNMRTWAGKVEGDGVVWEKDSDGTIGRSTGGKGKGLRIGSVKSIEDTMSKSDGFGGLDHLIVVAGHAIWTGSDPELRDQDDQWLLDPIQRGGRTVRAILEHIKAASDLAVTDAKSLLVFSGGQTRRSATHTEGQSYLTLALASSMLPHTTAPAGQEADKGESDVPSVSPFPRATSEDFALDSYENLLFSIARFKEYTSNYPKKITVVGFTLKEPRFETLHRKAIRFPSNAFEYVGIDLEGDLTEFREGEKKFGFDQFKRDLYGCHEFLTEKRRGRNVFRRWHPYHSSAPQLRALMENCPSLNEDDHPVEQDLFKGPLPWDP
;
A
#
# COMPACT_ATOMS: atom_id res chain seq x y z
N MET A 1 -37.35 -37.33 -36.09
CA MET A 1 -36.86 -36.44 -37.15
C MET A 1 -36.29 -35.19 -36.49
N LEU A 2 -34.97 -35.15 -36.33
CA LEU A 2 -34.20 -34.02 -35.81
C LEU A 2 -33.04 -33.82 -36.81
N PRO A 3 -32.82 -32.62 -37.35
CA PRO A 3 -31.75 -32.40 -38.30
C PRO A 3 -30.44 -32.13 -37.57
N THR A 4 -29.44 -32.92 -37.94
CA THR A 4 -28.00 -32.63 -37.80
C THR A 4 -27.63 -31.42 -38.64
N PHE A 5 -26.85 -30.45 -38.15
CA PHE A 5 -25.92 -29.66 -38.98
C PHE A 5 -24.81 -28.98 -38.15
N ASN A 6 -23.60 -29.50 -38.36
CA ASN A 6 -22.29 -28.85 -38.57
C ASN A 6 -21.77 -27.70 -37.70
N SER A 7 -20.64 -28.01 -37.06
CA SER A 7 -19.53 -27.08 -36.82
C SER A 7 -18.96 -26.47 -38.11
N PRO A 8 -18.33 -25.29 -38.00
CA PRO A 8 -17.15 -25.00 -38.80
C PRO A 8 -15.97 -24.55 -37.93
N SER A 9 -14.88 -25.31 -38.05
CA SER A 9 -13.51 -24.91 -37.80
C SER A 9 -13.00 -24.01 -38.93
N SER A 10 -12.42 -22.85 -38.63
CA SER A 10 -11.21 -22.32 -39.29
C SER A 10 -10.97 -20.85 -38.88
N LEU A 11 -9.93 -20.63 -38.09
CA LEU A 11 -9.25 -19.33 -38.00
C LEU A 11 -7.78 -19.55 -38.40
N PRO A 12 -7.17 -18.64 -39.18
CA PRO A 12 -5.88 -18.88 -39.81
C PRO A 12 -4.71 -18.79 -38.83
N ARG A 13 -3.80 -19.77 -38.94
CA ARG A 13 -2.46 -19.77 -38.36
C ARG A 13 -1.65 -18.58 -38.86
N LEU A 14 -1.23 -17.70 -37.97
CA LEU A 14 -0.09 -16.80 -38.19
C LEU A 14 1.19 -17.62 -38.06
N SER A 15 1.90 -17.80 -39.17
CA SER A 15 3.23 -18.40 -39.23
C SER A 15 4.28 -17.41 -38.70
N ILE A 16 4.90 -17.74 -37.58
CA ILE A 16 6.14 -17.08 -37.14
C ILE A 16 7.29 -17.98 -37.60
N ASN A 17 8.01 -17.53 -38.63
CA ASN A 17 9.26 -18.16 -39.06
C ASN A 17 10.33 -17.93 -37.97
N LYS A 18 10.84 -19.02 -37.40
CA LYS A 18 12.15 -19.09 -36.77
C LYS A 18 13.16 -19.39 -37.86
N ASP A 19 14.19 -18.56 -38.01
CA ASP A 19 15.42 -18.98 -38.65
C ASP A 19 16.64 -18.51 -37.86
N HIS A 20 17.62 -19.40 -37.80
CA HIS A 20 18.82 -19.38 -36.98
C HIS A 20 19.93 -18.46 -37.54
N SER A 21 20.61 -17.75 -36.61
CA SER A 21 22.05 -17.39 -36.46
C SER A 21 23.13 -17.91 -37.46
N PRO A 22 24.43 -17.53 -37.35
CA PRO A 22 25.14 -16.25 -37.10
C PRO A 22 26.39 -16.03 -38.02
N ARG A 23 26.97 -14.82 -38.13
CA ARG A 23 28.38 -14.59 -38.57
C ARG A 23 28.97 -13.36 -37.86
N ARG A 24 29.97 -13.52 -36.97
CA ARG A 24 31.43 -13.35 -37.16
C ARG A 24 31.84 -11.95 -37.65
N SER A 25 32.44 -11.11 -36.80
CA SER A 25 33.87 -11.07 -36.39
C SER A 25 34.64 -10.01 -37.18
N LEU A 26 35.03 -8.91 -36.54
CA LEU A 26 36.30 -8.21 -36.80
C LEU A 26 36.76 -7.56 -35.49
N ALA A 27 37.81 -8.14 -34.90
CA ALA A 27 38.64 -7.54 -33.86
C ALA A 27 40.09 -7.55 -34.37
N LYS A 28 40.86 -6.50 -34.04
CA LYS A 28 42.33 -6.50 -33.85
C LYS A 28 42.81 -5.10 -33.39
N PRO A 29 44.02 -4.96 -32.78
CA PRO A 29 44.19 -4.47 -31.40
C PRO A 29 45.23 -3.32 -31.32
N TRP A 30 46.07 -3.31 -30.26
CA TRP A 30 47.17 -2.38 -29.85
C TRP A 30 46.70 -1.28 -28.86
N LEU A 31 47.30 -0.99 -27.70
CA LEU A 31 48.53 -1.43 -27.02
C LEU A 31 48.43 -1.18 -25.51
N THR A 32 49.10 -2.04 -24.76
CA THR A 32 49.40 -2.02 -23.32
C THR A 32 50.47 -1.00 -22.94
N ALA A 33 50.36 -0.39 -21.75
CA ALA A 33 51.52 -0.08 -20.91
C ALA A 33 51.11 0.02 -19.42
N SER A 34 51.82 -0.74 -18.60
CA SER A 34 51.65 -0.99 -17.17
C SER A 34 52.47 0.00 -16.29
N PRO A 35 52.32 -0.03 -14.95
CA PRO A 35 52.76 1.02 -14.03
C PRO A 35 54.09 0.71 -13.33
N THR A 36 54.79 1.77 -12.92
CA THR A 36 56.03 1.77 -12.10
C THR A 36 56.12 3.16 -11.45
N THR A 37 56.51 3.42 -10.22
CA THR A 37 56.90 2.63 -9.03
C THR A 37 57.00 3.63 -7.87
N TYR A 38 56.83 3.14 -6.64
CA TYR A 38 56.96 3.87 -5.38
C TYR A 38 58.44 3.96 -4.95
N SER A 39 58.90 5.13 -4.50
CA SER A 39 60.06 5.35 -3.60
C SER A 39 60.05 6.84 -3.24
N GLY A 40 60.33 7.36 -2.05
CA GLY A 40 60.73 6.86 -0.74
C GLY A 40 61.05 8.14 0.06
N ILE A 41 60.64 8.23 1.33
CA ILE A 41 61.01 9.35 2.22
C ILE A 41 62.40 9.07 2.79
N PRO A 42 63.25 10.10 3.01
CA PRO A 42 63.81 10.24 4.36
C PRO A 42 63.69 11.63 4.96
N SER A 43 63.44 11.61 6.27
CA SER A 43 63.53 12.67 7.25
C SER A 43 64.97 13.10 7.51
N THR A 44 65.24 14.41 7.55
CA THR A 44 66.40 15.00 8.25
C THR A 44 66.02 16.36 8.85
N TYR A 45 66.14 16.48 10.18
CA TYR A 45 66.09 17.71 11.00
C TYR A 45 67.53 18.31 11.13
N PRO A 46 67.73 19.51 11.72
CA PRO A 46 68.36 20.66 11.04
C PRO A 46 69.82 20.92 11.45
N ARG A 47 70.52 21.78 10.70
CA ARG A 47 71.66 22.54 11.23
C ARG A 47 71.78 23.94 10.60
N SER A 48 72.07 24.87 11.49
CA SER A 48 72.21 26.34 11.39
C SER A 48 73.02 26.87 10.19
N GLY A 49 72.59 28.01 9.64
CA GLY A 49 73.36 28.86 8.72
C GLY A 49 72.58 30.10 8.27
N SER A 50 73.09 31.27 8.62
CA SER A 50 72.53 32.63 8.54
C SER A 50 72.07 33.16 7.17
N SER A 51 71.04 34.01 7.24
CA SER A 51 70.76 35.23 6.44
C SER A 51 70.57 35.12 4.93
N GLY A 52 69.35 35.43 4.45
CA GLY A 52 69.15 35.93 3.08
C GLY A 52 67.79 35.66 2.42
N THR A 53 66.93 36.69 2.41
CA THR A 53 65.91 36.99 1.38
C THR A 53 64.70 36.07 1.19
N ASP A 54 63.61 36.49 1.83
CA ASP A 54 62.26 35.92 1.85
C ASP A 54 61.39 36.43 0.66
N THR A 55 61.85 36.26 -0.58
CA THR A 55 61.18 36.84 -1.78
C THR A 55 60.81 35.85 -2.89
N ARG A 56 60.96 34.53 -2.67
CA ARG A 56 60.56 33.52 -3.68
C ARG A 56 59.16 32.95 -3.47
N LEU A 57 58.65 32.79 -2.25
CA LEU A 57 57.35 32.14 -2.03
C LEU A 57 56.16 33.05 -2.37
N SER A 58 56.23 34.34 -2.01
CA SER A 58 55.17 35.32 -2.27
C SER A 58 54.97 35.60 -3.77
N ASN A 59 56.02 35.48 -4.57
CA ASN A 59 55.98 35.65 -6.02
C ASN A 59 55.44 34.40 -6.75
N ILE A 60 55.70 33.20 -6.22
CA ILE A 60 55.09 31.94 -6.70
C ILE A 60 53.59 31.91 -6.37
N LEU A 61 53.21 32.40 -5.19
CA LEU A 61 51.80 32.47 -4.75
C LEU A 61 51.00 33.62 -5.37
N ARG A 62 51.60 34.57 -6.10
CA ARG A 62 50.91 35.74 -6.69
C ARG A 62 50.69 35.69 -8.20
N SER A 63 51.26 34.73 -8.92
CA SER A 63 51.24 34.73 -10.40
C SER A 63 50.04 33.99 -11.03
N ARG A 64 49.41 33.04 -10.33
CA ARG A 64 48.24 32.27 -10.84
C ARG A 64 46.95 32.42 -10.02
N THR A 65 47.00 33.18 -8.94
CA THR A 65 45.99 33.17 -7.87
C THR A 65 45.00 34.32 -7.89
N ARG A 66 45.21 35.36 -8.71
CA ARG A 66 44.26 36.50 -8.75
C ARG A 66 42.91 36.09 -9.32
N VAL A 67 42.91 35.28 -10.37
CA VAL A 67 41.67 34.80 -11.01
C VAL A 67 40.97 33.76 -10.14
N THR A 68 41.70 32.85 -9.51
CA THR A 68 41.11 31.82 -8.64
C THR A 68 40.60 32.39 -7.31
N ASN A 69 41.32 33.35 -6.71
CA ASN A 69 40.84 34.03 -5.51
C ASN A 69 39.64 34.92 -5.83
N LEU A 70 39.62 35.60 -6.98
CA LEU A 70 38.45 36.35 -7.44
C LEU A 70 37.26 35.43 -7.70
N ALA A 71 37.47 34.28 -8.34
CA ALA A 71 36.43 33.29 -8.57
C ALA A 71 35.86 32.73 -7.26
N MET A 72 36.70 32.43 -6.26
CA MET A 72 36.25 32.01 -4.92
C MET A 72 35.43 33.10 -4.22
N VAL A 73 35.85 34.36 -4.30
CA VAL A 73 35.11 35.48 -3.70
C VAL A 73 33.76 35.67 -4.40
N ILE A 74 33.72 35.57 -5.73
CA ILE A 74 32.46 35.66 -6.49
C ILE A 74 31.52 34.50 -6.12
N LEU A 75 32.03 33.26 -6.07
CA LEU A 75 31.22 32.09 -5.70
C LEU A 75 30.68 32.19 -4.27
N LEU A 76 31.49 32.63 -3.30
CA LEU A 76 31.05 32.84 -1.93
C LEU A 76 30.04 33.99 -1.82
N SER A 77 30.19 35.03 -2.64
CA SER A 77 29.25 36.16 -2.68
C SER A 77 27.90 35.75 -3.29
N VAL A 78 27.91 34.97 -4.38
CA VAL A 78 26.69 34.41 -5.00
C VAL A 78 26.01 33.44 -4.03
N LEU A 79 26.78 32.58 -3.36
CA LEU A 79 26.25 31.67 -2.33
C LEU A 79 25.65 32.45 -1.15
N GLY A 80 26.32 33.51 -0.68
CA GLY A 80 25.85 34.38 0.39
C GLY A 80 24.58 35.13 0.01
N LEU A 81 24.50 35.68 -1.20
CA LEU A 81 23.29 36.32 -1.73
C LEU A 81 22.14 35.33 -1.91
N SER A 82 22.42 34.09 -2.33
CA SER A 82 21.43 33.02 -2.44
C SER A 82 20.89 32.60 -1.07
N LEU A 83 21.79 32.39 -0.09
CA LEU A 83 21.43 32.10 1.30
C LEU A 83 20.62 33.25 1.92
N PHE A 84 21.05 34.50 1.73
CA PHE A 84 20.34 35.66 2.25
C PHE A 84 18.96 35.85 1.59
N GLY A 85 18.86 35.65 0.27
CA GLY A 85 17.60 35.64 -0.46
C GLY A 85 16.64 34.58 0.05
N ASN A 86 17.12 33.35 0.26
CA ASN A 86 16.34 32.24 0.80
C ASN A 86 15.98 32.41 2.28
N MET A 87 16.86 33.02 3.09
CA MET A 87 16.56 33.37 4.49
C MET A 87 15.55 34.51 4.58
N ARG A 88 15.58 35.49 3.67
CA ARG A 88 14.60 36.58 3.62
C ARG A 88 13.23 36.10 3.16
N THR A 89 13.15 35.17 2.20
CA THR A 89 11.88 34.54 1.82
C THR A 89 11.34 33.62 2.92
N TRP A 90 12.21 33.07 3.75
CA TRP A 90 11.83 32.32 4.95
C TRP A 90 11.34 33.23 6.09
N ALA A 91 12.06 34.32 6.38
CA ALA A 91 11.71 35.29 7.43
C ALA A 91 10.51 36.19 7.06
N GLY A 92 10.34 36.52 5.78
CA GLY A 92 9.22 37.32 5.27
C GLY A 92 7.91 36.52 5.09
N LYS A 93 7.91 35.21 5.36
CA LYS A 93 6.73 34.34 5.22
C LYS A 93 5.84 34.29 6.49
N VAL A 94 6.12 35.10 7.50
CA VAL A 94 5.39 35.05 8.78
C VAL A 94 4.24 36.08 8.88
N GLU A 95 4.16 37.07 7.99
CA GLU A 95 3.00 37.98 7.88
C GLU A 95 2.24 37.72 6.58
N GLY A 96 1.55 36.60 6.54
CA GLY A 96 0.39 36.45 5.65
C GLY A 96 -0.85 36.87 6.41
N ASP A 97 -1.66 37.75 5.80
CA ASP A 97 -3.05 37.99 6.19
C ASP A 97 -3.81 36.66 6.09
N GLY A 98 -3.71 35.85 7.16
CA GLY A 98 -4.29 34.52 7.20
C GLY A 98 -5.80 34.62 7.21
N VAL A 99 -6.44 34.21 6.11
CA VAL A 99 -7.88 33.96 6.09
C VAL A 99 -8.15 32.84 7.08
N VAL A 100 -8.95 33.15 8.11
CA VAL A 100 -9.41 32.15 9.07
C VAL A 100 -10.61 31.46 8.47
N TRP A 101 -10.44 30.17 8.18
CA TRP A 101 -11.53 29.30 7.79
C TRP A 101 -12.00 28.56 9.04
N GLU A 102 -13.26 28.77 9.39
CA GLU A 102 -13.88 28.11 10.54
C GLU A 102 -14.76 26.98 10.01
N LYS A 103 -14.70 25.83 10.69
CA LYS A 103 -15.54 24.68 10.34
C LYS A 103 -16.82 24.82 11.15
N ASP A 104 -17.92 25.09 10.47
CA ASP A 104 -19.23 25.20 11.10
C ASP A 104 -19.68 23.81 11.59
N SER A 105 -20.66 23.77 12.49
CA SER A 105 -21.15 22.53 13.12
C SER A 105 -21.74 21.51 12.13
N ASP A 106 -22.06 21.95 10.91
CA ASP A 106 -22.53 21.13 9.79
C ASP A 106 -21.39 20.60 8.90
N GLY A 107 -20.13 20.96 9.20
CA GLY A 107 -18.94 20.56 8.46
C GLY A 107 -18.61 21.43 7.25
N THR A 108 -19.37 22.48 6.98
CA THR A 108 -19.05 23.46 5.94
C THR A 108 -17.90 24.38 6.39
N ILE A 109 -17.07 24.80 5.44
CA ILE A 109 -15.91 25.66 5.70
C ILE A 109 -16.31 27.09 5.36
N GLY A 110 -16.60 27.89 6.38
CA GLY A 110 -17.00 29.30 6.27
C GLY A 110 -15.82 30.26 6.37
N ARG A 111 -15.86 31.36 5.59
CA ARG A 111 -14.85 32.43 5.65
C ARG A 111 -15.15 33.38 6.80
N SER A 112 -14.38 33.32 7.90
CA SER A 112 -14.52 34.25 9.02
C SER A 112 -13.71 35.53 8.74
N THR A 113 -14.40 36.65 8.51
CA THR A 113 -13.78 37.97 8.28
C THR A 113 -13.66 38.84 9.53
N GLY A 114 -13.90 38.30 10.73
CA GLY A 114 -13.90 39.14 11.93
C GLY A 114 -13.96 38.34 13.22
N GLY A 115 -12.82 37.87 13.69
CA GLY A 115 -12.75 37.29 15.03
C GLY A 115 -11.32 37.03 15.47
N LYS A 116 -11.00 37.45 16.69
CA LYS A 116 -9.85 36.94 17.47
C LYS A 116 -10.10 35.49 17.92
N GLY A 117 -10.64 34.65 17.02
CA GLY A 117 -10.91 33.24 17.26
C GLY A 117 -9.63 32.42 17.14
N LYS A 118 -9.56 31.30 17.87
CA LYS A 118 -8.49 30.28 17.76
C LYS A 118 -8.60 29.47 16.45
N GLY A 119 -8.93 30.13 15.35
CA GLY A 119 -9.09 29.48 14.05
C GLY A 119 -7.74 29.03 13.49
N LEU A 120 -7.75 27.86 12.84
CA LEU A 120 -6.57 27.26 12.25
C LEU A 120 -6.06 28.17 11.12
N ARG A 121 -4.91 28.82 11.33
CA ARG A 121 -4.20 29.52 10.26
C ARG A 121 -3.66 28.49 9.27
N ILE A 122 -4.41 28.22 8.20
CA ILE A 122 -3.97 27.33 7.13
C ILE A 122 -2.89 28.07 6.33
N GLY A 123 -1.63 27.85 6.72
CA GLY A 123 -0.50 28.18 5.86
C GLY A 123 -0.52 27.31 4.60
N SER A 124 0.33 27.62 3.61
CA SER A 124 0.57 26.73 2.47
C SER A 124 0.80 25.30 2.96
N VAL A 125 -0.02 24.36 2.48
CA VAL A 125 0.17 22.92 2.63
C VAL A 125 1.61 22.59 2.20
N LYS A 126 2.40 21.98 3.08
CA LYS A 126 3.80 21.64 2.78
C LYS A 126 3.91 20.22 2.24
N SER A 127 2.98 19.35 2.62
CA SER A 127 2.91 17.97 2.14
C SER A 127 1.49 17.41 2.23
N ILE A 128 1.24 16.24 1.62
CA ILE A 128 -0.09 15.60 1.65
C ILE A 128 -0.52 15.26 3.08
N GLU A 129 0.44 15.01 3.97
CA GLU A 129 0.20 14.75 5.38
C GLU A 129 -0.47 15.93 6.10
N ASP A 130 -0.16 17.17 5.69
CA ASP A 130 -0.82 18.38 6.23
C ASP A 130 -2.30 18.47 5.83
N THR A 131 -2.74 17.68 4.82
CA THR A 131 -4.14 17.62 4.37
C THR A 131 -4.96 16.55 5.10
N MET A 132 -4.31 15.66 5.85
CA MET A 132 -4.99 14.59 6.57
C MET A 132 -5.59 15.12 7.88
N SER A 133 -6.88 14.88 8.09
CA SER A 133 -7.50 15.16 9.38
C SER A 133 -6.89 14.27 10.46
N LYS A 134 -6.44 14.84 11.57
CA LYS A 134 -6.09 14.07 12.76
C LYS A 134 -7.38 13.45 13.31
N SER A 135 -7.50 12.12 13.19
CA SER A 135 -8.68 11.39 13.67
C SER A 135 -8.57 11.19 15.18
N ASP A 136 -9.04 12.17 15.95
CA ASP A 136 -9.00 12.12 17.42
C ASP A 136 -9.88 10.97 18.00
N GLY A 137 -10.73 10.32 17.19
CA GLY A 137 -11.65 9.27 17.61
C GLY A 137 -11.19 7.81 17.40
N PHE A 138 -10.10 7.55 16.66
CA PHE A 138 -9.68 6.18 16.31
C PHE A 138 -8.38 5.71 16.99
N GLY A 139 -7.73 6.57 17.78
CA GLY A 139 -6.47 6.23 18.46
C GLY A 139 -6.59 5.09 19.49
N GLY A 140 -7.81 4.77 19.93
CA GLY A 140 -8.08 3.68 20.87
C GLY A 140 -8.33 2.31 20.22
N LEU A 141 -8.38 2.23 18.89
CA LEU A 141 -8.58 0.96 18.19
C LEU A 141 -7.27 0.16 18.18
N ASP A 142 -7.36 -1.12 18.55
CA ASP A 142 -6.21 -2.03 18.59
C ASP A 142 -6.52 -3.43 18.01
N HIS A 143 -7.73 -3.65 17.49
CA HIS A 143 -8.14 -4.91 16.90
C HIS A 143 -8.51 -4.72 15.42
N LEU A 144 -7.84 -5.42 14.51
CA LEU A 144 -8.18 -5.44 13.10
C LEU A 144 -9.06 -6.66 12.78
N ILE A 145 -10.25 -6.44 12.24
CA ILE A 145 -11.10 -7.48 11.67
C ILE A 145 -10.99 -7.40 10.14
N VAL A 146 -10.68 -8.51 9.47
CA VAL A 146 -10.48 -8.55 8.02
C VAL A 146 -11.48 -9.49 7.36
N VAL A 147 -12.14 -9.02 6.29
CA VAL A 147 -12.85 -9.90 5.35
C VAL A 147 -12.09 -9.90 4.03
N ALA A 148 -11.58 -11.06 3.63
CA ALA A 148 -10.84 -11.20 2.37
C ALA A 148 -11.79 -11.39 1.18
N GLY A 149 -11.64 -10.56 0.15
CA GLY A 149 -12.43 -10.55 -1.06
C GLY A 149 -12.24 -11.80 -1.91
N HIS A 150 -13.34 -12.29 -2.49
CA HIS A 150 -13.36 -13.47 -3.36
C HIS A 150 -14.22 -13.30 -4.62
N ALA A 151 -15.11 -12.32 -4.63
CA ALA A 151 -16.00 -11.95 -5.73
C ALA A 151 -16.40 -10.49 -5.56
N ILE A 152 -16.96 -9.87 -6.60
CA ILE A 152 -17.36 -8.47 -6.57
C ILE A 152 -18.87 -8.39 -6.70
N TRP A 153 -19.54 -7.77 -5.73
CA TRP A 153 -20.95 -7.43 -5.87
C TRP A 153 -21.09 -6.22 -6.81
N THR A 154 -21.93 -6.37 -7.83
CA THR A 154 -22.20 -5.34 -8.86
C THR A 154 -23.66 -4.91 -8.90
N GLY A 155 -24.50 -5.52 -8.06
CA GLY A 155 -25.90 -5.12 -7.92
C GLY A 155 -26.05 -3.71 -7.37
N SER A 156 -27.22 -3.12 -7.60
CA SER A 156 -27.65 -1.86 -6.98
C SER A 156 -28.71 -2.06 -5.91
N ASP A 157 -29.41 -3.20 -5.94
CA ASP A 157 -30.48 -3.55 -5.02
C ASP A 157 -30.00 -4.60 -4.02
N PRO A 158 -29.89 -4.27 -2.71
CA PRO A 158 -29.48 -5.23 -1.70
C PRO A 158 -30.47 -6.37 -1.51
N GLU A 159 -31.73 -6.28 -1.94
CA GLU A 159 -32.70 -7.39 -1.85
C GLU A 159 -32.36 -8.53 -2.82
N LEU A 160 -31.69 -8.21 -3.93
CA LEU A 160 -31.27 -9.19 -4.94
C LEU A 160 -29.88 -9.77 -4.66
N ARG A 161 -29.24 -9.40 -3.55
CA ARG A 161 -27.85 -9.77 -3.23
C ARG A 161 -27.57 -11.28 -3.19
N ASP A 162 -28.60 -12.12 -3.07
CA ASP A 162 -28.45 -13.58 -3.06
C ASP A 162 -28.38 -14.19 -4.47
N GLN A 163 -28.59 -13.38 -5.53
CA GLN A 163 -28.63 -13.83 -6.92
C GLN A 163 -27.27 -13.70 -7.60
N ASP A 164 -26.79 -14.77 -8.23
CA ASP A 164 -25.48 -14.83 -8.89
C ASP A 164 -25.26 -13.73 -9.95
N ASP A 165 -26.31 -13.23 -10.59
CA ASP A 165 -26.23 -12.20 -11.64
C ASP A 165 -25.92 -10.80 -11.09
N GLN A 166 -26.09 -10.61 -9.78
CA GLN A 166 -25.64 -9.41 -9.05
C GLN A 166 -24.15 -9.46 -8.72
N TRP A 167 -23.42 -10.50 -9.14
CA TRP A 167 -22.02 -10.71 -8.77
C TRP A 167 -21.13 -11.04 -9.97
N LEU A 168 -19.90 -10.55 -9.92
CA LEU A 168 -18.83 -11.03 -10.79
C LEU A 168 -18.16 -12.25 -10.16
N LEU A 169 -18.64 -13.43 -10.57
CA LEU A 169 -18.23 -14.75 -10.07
C LEU A 169 -17.33 -15.49 -11.06
N ASP A 170 -16.40 -16.29 -10.55
CA ASP A 170 -15.73 -17.34 -11.33
C ASP A 170 -16.70 -18.48 -11.62
N PRO A 171 -16.48 -19.29 -12.69
CA PRO A 171 -17.37 -20.39 -13.02
C PRO A 171 -17.66 -21.34 -11.85
N ILE A 172 -16.63 -21.68 -11.05
CA ILE A 172 -16.75 -22.55 -9.88
C ILE A 172 -17.54 -21.91 -8.72
N GLN A 173 -17.66 -20.58 -8.70
CA GLN A 173 -18.35 -19.86 -7.64
C GLN A 173 -19.86 -19.78 -7.85
N ARG A 174 -20.36 -20.11 -9.06
CA ARG A 174 -21.78 -20.05 -9.41
C ARG A 174 -22.60 -21.13 -8.71
N GLY A 175 -23.91 -20.93 -8.65
CA GLY A 175 -24.88 -21.79 -8.00
C GLY A 175 -25.29 -21.31 -6.61
N GLY A 176 -25.15 -20.02 -6.30
CA GLY A 176 -25.65 -19.36 -5.07
C GLY A 176 -24.90 -19.67 -3.78
N ARG A 177 -24.31 -20.86 -3.62
CA ARG A 177 -23.64 -21.28 -2.36
C ARG A 177 -22.48 -20.35 -1.98
N THR A 178 -21.66 -19.95 -2.95
CA THR A 178 -20.54 -19.03 -2.72
C THR A 178 -21.01 -17.65 -2.29
N VAL A 179 -22.06 -17.14 -2.95
CA VAL A 179 -22.65 -15.83 -2.64
C VAL A 179 -23.18 -15.81 -1.21
N ARG A 180 -23.94 -16.84 -0.81
CA ARG A 180 -24.46 -16.95 0.57
C ARG A 180 -23.36 -16.96 1.61
N ALA A 181 -22.30 -17.76 1.40
CA ALA A 181 -21.19 -17.78 2.34
C ALA A 181 -20.47 -16.42 2.42
N ILE A 182 -20.27 -15.71 1.29
CA ILE A 182 -19.70 -14.36 1.30
C ILE A 182 -20.58 -13.39 2.11
N LEU A 183 -21.91 -13.47 1.95
CA LEU A 183 -22.84 -12.65 2.74
C LEU A 183 -22.76 -12.95 4.24
N GLU A 184 -22.61 -14.22 4.60
CA GLU A 184 -22.37 -14.62 5.99
C GLU A 184 -21.02 -14.12 6.51
N HIS A 185 -19.96 -14.08 5.68
CA HIS A 185 -18.67 -13.49 6.06
C HIS A 185 -18.82 -12.01 6.38
N ILE A 186 -19.51 -11.27 5.52
CA ILE A 186 -19.77 -9.83 5.70
C ILE A 186 -20.58 -9.60 6.97
N LYS A 187 -21.64 -10.39 7.18
CA LYS A 187 -22.48 -10.29 8.37
C LYS A 187 -21.72 -10.62 9.66
N ALA A 188 -21.03 -11.75 9.73
CA ALA A 188 -20.29 -12.16 10.91
C ALA A 188 -19.19 -11.16 11.28
N ALA A 189 -18.47 -10.64 10.29
CA ALA A 189 -17.46 -9.60 10.53
C ALA A 189 -18.08 -8.27 10.99
N SER A 190 -19.26 -7.92 10.47
CA SER A 190 -20.03 -6.75 10.92
C SER A 190 -20.47 -6.92 12.37
N ASP A 191 -21.02 -8.07 12.74
CA ASP A 191 -21.45 -8.38 14.11
C ASP A 191 -20.27 -8.33 15.11
N LEU A 192 -19.11 -8.87 14.72
CA LEU A 192 -17.88 -8.78 15.50
C LEU A 192 -17.44 -7.32 15.68
N ALA A 193 -17.50 -6.51 14.62
CA ALA A 193 -17.09 -5.11 14.66
C ALA A 193 -18.02 -4.24 15.51
N VAL A 194 -19.33 -4.52 15.47
CA VAL A 194 -20.33 -3.87 16.32
C VAL A 194 -20.10 -4.23 17.79
N THR A 195 -19.81 -5.50 18.08
CA THR A 195 -19.61 -6.00 19.45
C THR A 195 -18.32 -5.48 20.07
N ASP A 196 -17.21 -5.46 19.33
CA ASP A 196 -15.93 -4.99 19.82
C ASP A 196 -15.71 -3.51 19.50
N ALA A 197 -15.87 -2.64 20.49
CA ALA A 197 -15.66 -1.21 20.36
C ALA A 197 -14.21 -0.80 20.00
N LYS A 198 -13.21 -1.67 20.21
CA LYS A 198 -11.80 -1.43 19.85
C LYS A 198 -11.42 -1.92 18.47
N SER A 199 -12.38 -2.48 17.74
CA SER A 199 -12.11 -3.05 16.42
C SER A 199 -12.26 -2.04 15.28
N LEU A 200 -11.51 -2.25 14.20
CA LEU A 200 -11.75 -1.69 12.88
C LEU A 200 -12.01 -2.84 11.90
N LEU A 201 -13.15 -2.79 11.21
CA LEU A 201 -13.47 -3.72 10.14
C LEU A 201 -12.89 -3.24 8.82
N VAL A 202 -12.10 -4.08 8.17
CA VAL A 202 -11.52 -3.84 6.85
C VAL A 202 -11.98 -4.92 5.88
N PHE A 203 -12.78 -4.52 4.89
CA PHE A 203 -13.08 -5.36 3.74
C PHE A 203 -11.95 -5.20 2.71
N SER A 204 -11.18 -6.26 2.46
CA SER A 204 -9.98 -6.18 1.64
C SER A 204 -10.08 -6.96 0.34
N GLY A 205 -9.74 -6.31 -0.77
CA GLY A 205 -9.57 -6.94 -2.07
C GLY A 205 -9.69 -5.90 -3.18
N GLY A 206 -8.83 -6.02 -4.19
CA GLY A 206 -8.70 -5.07 -5.27
C GLY A 206 -9.66 -5.28 -6.43
N GLN A 207 -9.40 -4.57 -7.53
CA GLN A 207 -10.16 -4.65 -8.76
C GLN A 207 -9.57 -5.73 -9.67
N THR A 208 -9.87 -7.00 -9.39
CA THR A 208 -9.15 -8.17 -9.93
C THR A 208 -9.62 -8.65 -11.31
N ARG A 209 -10.69 -8.05 -11.87
CA ARG A 209 -11.36 -8.49 -13.11
C ARG A 209 -11.56 -7.33 -14.08
N ARG A 210 -11.32 -7.55 -15.38
CA ARG A 210 -11.48 -6.50 -16.41
C ARG A 210 -12.88 -5.90 -16.50
N SER A 211 -13.91 -6.69 -16.20
CA SER A 211 -15.31 -6.24 -16.21
C SER A 211 -15.72 -5.53 -14.92
N ALA A 212 -14.87 -5.48 -13.90
CA ALA A 212 -15.20 -4.86 -12.63
C ALA A 212 -15.15 -3.33 -12.73
N THR A 213 -16.15 -2.67 -12.16
CA THR A 213 -16.21 -1.21 -12.00
C THR A 213 -15.75 -0.76 -10.61
N HIS A 214 -15.74 -1.67 -9.64
CA HIS A 214 -15.37 -1.44 -8.25
C HIS A 214 -14.43 -2.55 -7.77
N THR A 215 -13.83 -2.36 -6.60
CA THR A 215 -13.01 -3.39 -5.95
C THR A 215 -13.85 -4.38 -5.14
N GLU A 216 -13.29 -5.53 -4.84
CA GLU A 216 -13.92 -6.51 -3.93
C GLU A 216 -14.21 -5.85 -2.56
N GLY A 217 -13.23 -5.18 -1.96
CA GLY A 217 -13.36 -4.51 -0.66
C GLY A 217 -14.45 -3.43 -0.63
N GLN A 218 -14.48 -2.54 -1.62
CA GLN A 218 -15.53 -1.52 -1.75
C GLN A 218 -16.91 -2.15 -1.91
N SER A 219 -17.02 -3.19 -2.73
CA SER A 219 -18.32 -3.84 -2.96
C SER A 219 -18.90 -4.44 -1.68
N TYR A 220 -18.04 -4.99 -0.80
CA TYR A 220 -18.48 -5.59 0.46
C TYR A 220 -18.87 -4.53 1.49
N LEU A 221 -18.10 -3.45 1.60
CA LEU A 221 -18.46 -2.32 2.47
C LEU A 221 -19.81 -1.72 2.05
N THR A 222 -19.99 -1.44 0.77
CA THR A 222 -21.24 -0.91 0.23
C THR A 222 -22.41 -1.86 0.50
N LEU A 223 -22.21 -3.16 0.26
CA LEU A 223 -23.25 -4.16 0.49
C LEU A 223 -23.63 -4.30 1.97
N ALA A 224 -22.66 -4.24 2.88
CA ALA A 224 -22.89 -4.28 4.32
C ALA A 224 -23.74 -3.09 4.78
N LEU A 225 -23.41 -1.89 4.27
CA LEU A 225 -24.16 -0.65 4.55
C LEU A 225 -25.56 -0.70 3.94
N ALA A 226 -25.70 -1.07 2.66
CA ALA A 226 -26.97 -1.13 1.95
C ALA A 226 -27.92 -2.21 2.51
N SER A 227 -27.36 -3.31 3.02
CA SER A 227 -28.14 -4.41 3.62
C SER A 227 -28.40 -4.20 5.13
N SER A 228 -28.07 -3.04 5.69
CA SER A 228 -28.19 -2.74 7.13
C SER A 228 -27.47 -3.76 8.04
N MET A 229 -26.40 -4.39 7.56
CA MET A 229 -25.55 -5.29 8.37
C MET A 229 -24.64 -4.51 9.31
N LEU A 230 -24.31 -3.27 8.94
CA LEU A 230 -23.66 -2.30 9.81
C LEU A 230 -24.68 -1.25 10.26
N PRO A 231 -24.63 -0.82 11.53
CA PRO A 231 -25.54 0.18 12.04
C PRO A 231 -25.23 1.54 11.44
N HIS A 232 -26.28 2.30 11.13
CA HIS A 232 -26.18 3.68 10.71
C HIS A 232 -26.83 4.56 11.75
N THR A 233 -26.17 5.66 12.14
CA THR A 233 -26.80 6.64 13.03
C THR A 233 -27.60 7.63 12.20
N THR A 234 -28.89 7.69 12.44
CA THR A 234 -29.69 8.87 12.12
C THR A 234 -29.40 9.92 13.20
N ALA A 235 -29.01 11.13 12.82
CA ALA A 235 -28.93 12.22 13.79
C ALA A 235 -30.26 12.33 14.56
N PRO A 236 -30.27 12.51 15.90
CA PRO A 236 -31.50 12.66 16.64
C PRO A 236 -32.27 13.87 16.10
N ALA A 237 -33.50 13.63 15.62
CA ALA A 237 -34.48 14.65 15.30
C ALA A 237 -34.87 15.38 16.59
N GLY A 238 -34.04 16.34 17.02
CA GLY A 238 -34.11 16.85 18.37
C GLY A 238 -33.24 18.07 18.65
N GLN A 239 -33.12 18.98 17.69
CA GLN A 239 -33.02 20.41 17.95
C GLN A 239 -33.86 21.10 16.86
N GLU A 240 -34.73 22.03 17.26
CA GLU A 240 -35.59 22.80 16.38
C GLU A 240 -34.74 23.52 15.33
N ALA A 241 -34.50 22.86 14.19
CA ALA A 241 -33.92 23.46 13.02
C ALA A 241 -35.04 24.27 12.35
N ASP A 242 -34.75 25.55 12.22
CA ASP A 242 -35.53 26.55 11.50
C ASP A 242 -36.01 25.97 10.15
N LYS A 243 -37.30 26.17 9.83
CA LYS A 243 -37.95 25.60 8.63
C LYS A 243 -37.33 26.22 7.38
N GLY A 244 -36.26 25.63 6.87
CA GLY A 244 -35.55 26.06 5.69
C GLY A 244 -34.78 24.93 5.03
N GLU A 245 -35.46 24.23 4.12
CA GLU A 245 -34.93 23.56 2.92
C GLU A 245 -33.99 22.34 3.10
N SER A 246 -34.51 21.18 2.68
CA SER A 246 -33.90 19.83 2.53
C SER A 246 -33.81 18.93 3.78
N ASP A 247 -34.96 18.40 4.19
CA ASP A 247 -35.10 17.28 5.16
C ASP A 247 -34.58 15.94 4.58
N VAL A 248 -33.27 15.83 4.33
CA VAL A 248 -32.62 14.51 4.15
C VAL A 248 -32.00 14.14 5.50
N PRO A 249 -32.46 13.09 6.19
CA PRO A 249 -31.82 12.63 7.42
C PRO A 249 -30.33 12.39 7.16
N SER A 250 -29.47 13.10 7.90
CA SER A 250 -28.03 12.85 7.84
C SER A 250 -27.76 11.48 8.44
N VAL A 251 -27.62 10.48 7.57
CA VAL A 251 -27.25 9.12 7.92
C VAL A 251 -25.72 9.05 7.92
N SER A 252 -25.12 8.93 9.09
CA SER A 252 -23.68 8.69 9.19
C SER A 252 -23.41 7.20 9.09
N PRO A 253 -22.54 6.74 8.15
CA PRO A 253 -22.17 5.35 8.05
C PRO A 253 -21.38 4.90 9.29
N PHE A 254 -21.37 3.60 9.56
CA PHE A 254 -20.63 3.04 10.68
C PHE A 254 -19.15 3.49 10.67
N PRO A 255 -18.67 4.22 11.69
CA PRO A 255 -17.38 4.91 11.62
C PRO A 255 -16.16 3.97 11.71
N ARG A 256 -16.36 2.72 12.14
CA ARG A 256 -15.29 1.72 12.33
C ARG A 256 -15.31 0.61 11.28
N ALA A 257 -15.75 0.92 10.06
CA ALA A 257 -15.60 0.04 8.89
C ALA A 257 -15.01 0.81 7.69
N THR A 258 -14.12 0.17 6.96
CA THR A 258 -13.52 0.73 5.74
C THR A 258 -13.18 -0.38 4.74
N SER A 259 -12.73 0.01 3.55
CA SER A 259 -12.23 -0.91 2.54
C SER A 259 -10.71 -0.76 2.34
N GLU A 260 -10.09 -1.86 1.92
CA GLU A 260 -8.73 -1.97 1.42
C GLU A 260 -8.84 -2.43 -0.05
N ASP A 261 -8.34 -1.61 -0.97
CA ASP A 261 -8.78 -1.62 -2.37
C ASP A 261 -7.70 -2.12 -3.35
N PHE A 262 -6.59 -2.66 -2.84
CA PHE A 262 -5.41 -2.96 -3.67
C PHE A 262 -4.97 -4.42 -3.62
N ALA A 263 -5.36 -5.21 -2.62
CA ALA A 263 -4.91 -6.59 -2.51
C ALA A 263 -5.35 -7.45 -3.70
N LEU A 264 -4.41 -8.17 -4.29
CA LEU A 264 -4.60 -9.04 -5.45
C LEU A 264 -4.60 -10.52 -5.06
N ASP A 265 -4.22 -10.85 -3.84
CA ASP A 265 -4.32 -12.18 -3.26
C ASP A 265 -4.53 -12.13 -1.74
N SER A 266 -4.63 -13.29 -1.11
CA SER A 266 -4.89 -13.43 0.33
C SER A 266 -3.73 -12.98 1.24
N TYR A 267 -2.49 -13.05 0.76
CA TYR A 267 -1.35 -12.57 1.54
C TYR A 267 -1.41 -11.05 1.58
N GLU A 268 -1.63 -10.42 0.43
CA GLU A 268 -1.87 -8.98 0.32
C GLU A 268 -3.14 -8.58 1.08
N ASN A 269 -4.22 -9.39 1.10
CA ASN A 269 -5.40 -9.07 1.90
C ASN A 269 -5.05 -8.86 3.37
N LEU A 270 -4.22 -9.74 3.94
CA LEU A 270 -3.78 -9.62 5.32
C LEU A 270 -2.86 -8.41 5.50
N LEU A 271 -1.77 -8.35 4.72
CA LEU A 271 -0.73 -7.34 4.90
C LEU A 271 -1.23 -5.92 4.62
N PHE A 272 -2.03 -5.73 3.57
CA PHE A 272 -2.58 -4.43 3.22
C PHE A 272 -3.69 -4.00 4.17
N SER A 273 -4.45 -4.93 4.76
CA SER A 273 -5.39 -4.56 5.83
C SER A 273 -4.67 -4.03 7.07
N ILE A 274 -3.50 -4.58 7.42
CA ILE A 274 -2.66 -4.05 8.50
C ILE A 274 -2.16 -2.63 8.18
N ALA A 275 -1.73 -2.40 6.93
CA ALA A 275 -1.33 -1.07 6.48
C ALA A 275 -2.51 -0.08 6.48
N ARG A 276 -3.69 -0.53 6.05
CA ARG A 276 -4.93 0.25 6.05
C ARG A 276 -5.39 0.59 7.47
N PHE A 277 -5.23 -0.34 8.41
CA PHE A 277 -5.48 -0.09 9.83
C PHE A 277 -4.57 1.03 10.36
N LYS A 278 -3.29 1.02 9.98
CA LYS A 278 -2.34 2.08 10.34
C LYS A 278 -2.74 3.45 9.77
N GLU A 279 -3.21 3.50 8.53
CA GLU A 279 -3.75 4.74 7.94
C GLU A 279 -4.93 5.29 8.73
N TYR A 280 -5.85 4.43 9.15
CA TYR A 280 -7.09 4.85 9.83
C TYR A 280 -6.88 5.25 11.30
N THR A 281 -6.01 4.53 11.99
CA THR A 281 -5.87 4.59 13.46
C THR A 281 -4.57 5.24 13.93
N SER A 282 -3.63 5.49 13.02
CA SER A 282 -2.25 5.87 13.33
C SER A 282 -1.48 4.84 14.20
N ASN A 283 -2.02 3.65 14.45
CA ASN A 283 -1.39 2.58 15.21
C ASN A 283 -1.38 1.27 14.40
N TYR A 284 -0.53 0.31 14.79
CA TYR A 284 -0.62 -1.06 14.26
C TYR A 284 -1.55 -1.90 15.17
N PRO A 285 -2.29 -2.87 14.60
CA PRO A 285 -3.20 -3.69 15.38
C PRO A 285 -2.42 -4.59 16.35
N LYS A 286 -2.96 -4.76 17.56
CA LYS A 286 -2.48 -5.72 18.56
C LYS A 286 -3.16 -7.08 18.44
N LYS A 287 -4.39 -7.12 17.92
CA LYS A 287 -5.15 -8.34 17.60
C LYS A 287 -5.58 -8.31 16.14
N ILE A 288 -5.57 -9.46 15.47
CA ILE A 288 -6.14 -9.63 14.12
C ILE A 288 -7.14 -10.79 14.14
N THR A 289 -8.36 -10.55 13.66
CA THR A 289 -9.33 -11.61 13.35
C THR A 289 -9.63 -11.58 11.85
N VAL A 290 -9.44 -12.71 11.16
CA VAL A 290 -9.80 -12.85 9.74
C VAL A 290 -11.08 -13.67 9.62
N VAL A 291 -12.05 -13.18 8.86
CA VAL A 291 -13.30 -13.89 8.57
C VAL A 291 -13.28 -14.33 7.10
N GLY A 292 -13.58 -15.60 6.85
CA GLY A 292 -13.61 -16.12 5.49
C GLY A 292 -13.96 -17.60 5.41
N PHE A 293 -13.69 -18.21 4.26
CA PHE A 293 -13.93 -19.64 4.05
C PHE A 293 -13.04 -20.52 4.93
N THR A 294 -13.62 -21.46 5.68
CA THR A 294 -12.88 -22.40 6.56
C THR A 294 -11.76 -23.13 5.82
N LEU A 295 -11.95 -23.52 4.56
CA LEU A 295 -10.91 -24.16 3.74
C LEU A 295 -9.63 -23.31 3.57
N LYS A 296 -9.66 -21.99 3.80
CA LYS A 296 -8.51 -21.07 3.71
C LYS A 296 -7.82 -20.86 5.06
N GLU A 297 -8.43 -21.28 6.16
CA GLU A 297 -7.91 -21.10 7.52
C GLU A 297 -6.46 -21.59 7.66
N PRO A 298 -6.09 -22.82 7.22
CA PRO A 298 -4.72 -23.30 7.39
C PRO A 298 -3.70 -22.40 6.69
N ARG A 299 -4.07 -21.83 5.54
CA ARG A 299 -3.21 -20.93 4.75
C ARG A 299 -2.98 -19.60 5.45
N PHE A 300 -4.01 -19.02 6.07
CA PHE A 300 -3.85 -17.77 6.81
C PHE A 300 -3.03 -17.98 8.10
N GLU A 301 -3.34 -19.01 8.87
CA GLU A 301 -2.73 -19.22 10.18
C GLU A 301 -1.29 -19.73 10.13
N THR A 302 -1.01 -20.68 9.24
CA THR A 302 0.29 -21.38 9.22
C THR A 302 1.28 -20.77 8.22
N LEU A 303 0.78 -20.09 7.18
CA LEU A 303 1.62 -19.48 6.15
C LEU A 303 1.62 -17.95 6.25
N HIS A 304 0.50 -17.27 6.00
CA HIS A 304 0.47 -15.81 5.89
C HIS A 304 0.86 -15.11 7.20
N ARG A 305 0.21 -15.48 8.32
CA ARG A 305 0.53 -14.98 9.66
C ARG A 305 1.99 -15.27 10.02
N LYS A 306 2.50 -16.47 9.69
CA LYS A 306 3.90 -16.85 9.93
C LYS A 306 4.86 -15.99 9.10
N ALA A 307 4.56 -15.75 7.83
CA ALA A 307 5.38 -14.95 6.90
C ALA A 307 5.58 -13.51 7.39
N ILE A 308 4.55 -12.93 8.02
CA ILE A 308 4.62 -11.61 8.65
C ILE A 308 5.01 -11.65 10.13
N ARG A 309 5.38 -12.82 10.68
CA ARG A 309 5.76 -13.02 12.08
C ARG A 309 4.73 -12.45 13.09
N PHE A 310 3.44 -12.42 12.74
CA PHE A 310 2.42 -11.90 13.65
C PHE A 310 2.15 -12.92 14.78
N PRO A 311 2.06 -12.47 16.05
CA PRO A 311 1.94 -13.36 17.20
C PRO A 311 0.69 -14.26 17.11
N SER A 312 0.88 -15.57 17.29
CA SER A 312 -0.22 -16.56 17.18
C SER A 312 -1.28 -16.41 18.26
N ASN A 313 -0.92 -15.95 19.46
CA ASN A 313 -1.87 -15.70 20.55
C ASN A 313 -2.73 -14.45 20.35
N ALA A 314 -2.46 -13.65 19.30
CA ALA A 314 -3.24 -12.47 18.96
C ALA A 314 -3.81 -12.53 17.52
N PHE A 315 -3.79 -13.71 16.91
CA PHE A 315 -4.35 -13.96 15.58
C PHE A 315 -5.47 -15.00 15.70
N GLU A 316 -6.62 -14.72 15.10
CA GLU A 316 -7.79 -15.59 15.10
C GLU A 316 -8.35 -15.70 13.68
N TYR A 317 -8.82 -16.89 13.31
CA TYR A 317 -9.54 -17.11 12.06
C TYR A 317 -10.96 -17.57 12.35
N VAL A 318 -11.94 -16.93 11.74
CA VAL A 318 -13.36 -17.31 11.81
C VAL A 318 -13.74 -17.91 10.46
N GLY A 319 -13.73 -19.24 10.42
CA GLY A 319 -14.15 -20.02 9.26
C GLY A 319 -15.66 -20.13 9.16
N ILE A 320 -16.20 -19.79 7.99
CA ILE A 320 -17.61 -20.00 7.63
C ILE A 320 -17.63 -20.85 6.36
N ASP A 321 -18.26 -22.02 6.47
CA ASP A 321 -18.26 -23.06 5.46
C ASP A 321 -19.35 -22.87 4.39
N LEU A 322 -19.10 -23.48 3.24
CA LEU A 322 -20.09 -23.65 2.18
C LEU A 322 -20.95 -24.88 2.48
N GLU A 323 -22.24 -24.83 2.16
CA GLU A 323 -23.11 -26.01 2.25
C GLU A 323 -22.78 -27.05 1.16
N GLY A 324 -22.89 -28.35 1.50
CA GLY A 324 -22.80 -29.46 0.54
C GLY A 324 -21.40 -30.02 0.31
N ASP A 325 -21.19 -30.70 -0.82
CA ASP A 325 -19.88 -31.29 -1.18
C ASP A 325 -18.89 -30.18 -1.57
N LEU A 326 -17.75 -30.18 -0.87
CA LEU A 326 -16.67 -29.19 -0.99
C LEU A 326 -15.37 -29.80 -1.55
N THR A 327 -15.39 -31.02 -2.06
CA THR A 327 -14.19 -31.74 -2.51
C THR A 327 -13.41 -30.92 -3.55
N GLU A 328 -14.08 -30.43 -4.60
CA GLU A 328 -13.45 -29.61 -5.64
C GLU A 328 -12.89 -28.28 -5.09
N PHE A 329 -13.61 -27.63 -4.18
CA PHE A 329 -13.16 -26.39 -3.54
C PHE A 329 -11.93 -26.62 -2.67
N ARG A 330 -11.87 -27.73 -1.92
CA ARG A 330 -10.72 -28.12 -1.09
C ARG A 330 -9.51 -28.47 -1.94
N GLU A 331 -9.69 -29.24 -3.01
CA GLU A 331 -8.61 -29.56 -3.95
C GLU A 331 -8.08 -28.30 -4.65
N GLY A 332 -8.98 -27.41 -5.08
CA GLY A 332 -8.63 -26.14 -5.69
C GLY A 332 -7.89 -25.21 -4.73
N GLU A 333 -8.35 -25.07 -3.48
CA GLU A 333 -7.66 -24.31 -2.44
C GLU A 333 -6.27 -24.87 -2.18
N LYS A 334 -6.17 -26.19 -1.98
CA LYS A 334 -4.90 -26.83 -1.68
C LYS A 334 -3.90 -26.60 -2.82
N LYS A 335 -4.31 -26.87 -4.06
CA LYS A 335 -3.43 -26.84 -5.24
C LYS A 335 -3.03 -25.43 -5.67
N PHE A 336 -3.97 -24.48 -5.70
CA PHE A 336 -3.77 -23.14 -6.26
C PHE A 336 -3.64 -22.03 -5.18
N GLY A 337 -3.81 -22.40 -3.92
CA GLY A 337 -3.69 -21.55 -2.75
C GLY A 337 -2.60 -22.06 -1.81
N PHE A 338 -2.90 -23.06 -0.98
CA PHE A 338 -2.04 -23.50 0.11
C PHE A 338 -0.66 -23.96 -0.37
N ASP A 339 -0.59 -24.91 -1.31
CA ASP A 339 0.66 -25.47 -1.78
C ASP A 339 1.54 -24.42 -2.49
N GLN A 340 0.92 -23.43 -3.15
CA GLN A 340 1.64 -22.34 -3.82
C GLN A 340 2.30 -21.40 -2.81
N PHE A 341 1.55 -20.95 -1.81
CA PHE A 341 2.12 -20.11 -0.74
C PHE A 341 3.03 -20.89 0.20
N LYS A 342 2.86 -22.21 0.30
CA LYS A 342 3.79 -23.06 1.02
C LYS A 342 5.15 -23.13 0.33
N ARG A 343 5.26 -22.87 -0.97
CA ARG A 343 6.55 -22.79 -1.68
C ARG A 343 7.09 -21.35 -1.69
N ASP A 344 6.21 -20.39 -1.88
CA ASP A 344 6.51 -18.97 -2.00
C ASP A 344 5.68 -18.15 -1.00
N LEU A 345 6.18 -18.04 0.23
CA LEU A 345 5.46 -17.42 1.37
C LEU A 345 5.04 -15.97 1.11
N TYR A 346 5.81 -15.24 0.29
CA TYR A 346 5.60 -13.83 0.00
C TYR A 346 4.89 -13.58 -1.34
N GLY A 347 4.66 -14.65 -2.12
CA GLY A 347 3.97 -14.60 -3.41
C GLY A 347 4.73 -13.83 -4.50
N CYS A 348 6.05 -13.75 -4.40
CA CYS A 348 6.91 -12.94 -5.27
C CYS A 348 7.59 -13.75 -6.39
N HIS A 349 7.21 -15.01 -6.60
CA HIS A 349 7.77 -15.89 -7.62
C HIS A 349 6.71 -16.46 -8.57
N GLU A 350 7.19 -16.83 -9.76
CA GLU A 350 6.53 -17.66 -10.78
C GLU A 350 4.99 -17.54 -10.81
N PHE A 351 4.29 -18.59 -10.36
CA PHE A 351 2.85 -18.75 -10.43
C PHE A 351 2.08 -17.65 -9.69
N LEU A 352 2.51 -17.29 -8.48
CA LEU A 352 1.82 -16.27 -7.67
C LEU A 352 2.05 -14.87 -8.23
N THR A 353 3.24 -14.59 -8.74
CA THR A 353 3.51 -13.33 -9.44
C THR A 353 2.68 -13.19 -10.72
N GLU A 354 2.59 -14.25 -11.52
CA GLU A 354 1.76 -14.22 -12.73
C GLU A 354 0.27 -14.08 -12.39
N LYS A 355 -0.18 -14.70 -11.29
CA LYS A 355 -1.54 -14.52 -10.76
C LYS A 355 -1.80 -13.07 -10.35
N ARG A 356 -0.85 -12.40 -9.67
CA ARG A 356 -0.96 -10.95 -9.33
C ARG A 356 -1.01 -10.09 -10.60
N ARG A 357 -0.13 -10.35 -11.58
CA ARG A 357 -0.12 -9.65 -12.88
C ARG A 357 -1.44 -9.80 -13.63
N GLY A 358 -1.99 -11.01 -13.66
CA GLY A 358 -3.28 -11.30 -14.29
C GLY A 358 -4.46 -10.60 -13.63
N ARG A 359 -4.35 -10.26 -12.34
CA ARG A 359 -5.39 -9.56 -11.57
C ARG A 359 -5.24 -8.03 -11.58
N ASN A 360 -4.01 -7.50 -11.68
CA ASN A 360 -3.78 -6.05 -11.74
C ASN A 360 -4.00 -5.47 -13.16
N VAL A 361 -5.16 -5.75 -13.75
CA VAL A 361 -5.48 -5.34 -15.13
C VAL A 361 -5.68 -3.83 -15.28
N PHE A 362 -5.94 -3.12 -14.18
CA PHE A 362 -6.11 -1.67 -14.12
C PHE A 362 -4.82 -0.91 -13.77
N ARG A 363 -3.69 -1.62 -13.60
CA ARG A 363 -2.37 -1.03 -13.32
C ARG A 363 -2.38 -0.11 -12.10
N ARG A 364 -3.07 -0.53 -11.04
CA ARG A 364 -3.15 0.18 -9.77
C ARG A 364 -1.91 -0.10 -8.93
N TRP A 365 -1.55 0.87 -8.11
CA TRP A 365 -0.42 0.81 -7.18
C TRP A 365 -0.95 1.18 -5.79
N HIS A 366 -0.57 0.40 -4.78
CA HIS A 366 -0.99 0.67 -3.41
C HIS A 366 -0.18 1.84 -2.80
N PRO A 367 -0.77 2.63 -1.88
CA PRO A 367 -0.09 3.78 -1.26
C PRO A 367 0.81 3.41 -0.07
N TYR A 368 0.78 2.15 0.37
CA TYR A 368 1.32 1.72 1.67
C TYR A 368 2.84 1.88 1.86
N HIS A 369 3.62 2.06 0.78
CA HIS A 369 5.03 2.44 0.90
C HIS A 369 5.23 3.80 1.58
N SER A 370 4.27 4.70 1.42
CA SER A 370 4.30 6.06 1.98
C SER A 370 3.54 6.13 3.29
N SER A 371 2.36 5.50 3.39
CA SER A 371 1.50 5.60 4.56
C SER A 371 1.81 4.61 5.69
N ALA A 372 2.49 3.49 5.38
CA ALA A 372 2.94 2.51 6.36
C ALA A 372 4.42 2.15 6.15
N PRO A 373 5.35 3.11 6.24
CA PRO A 373 6.75 2.93 5.85
C PRO A 373 7.48 1.84 6.64
N GLN A 374 7.05 1.53 7.88
CA GLN A 374 7.62 0.43 8.65
C GLN A 374 7.37 -0.95 8.02
N LEU A 375 6.35 -1.10 7.18
CA LEU A 375 6.05 -2.35 6.46
C LEU A 375 6.73 -2.43 5.09
N ARG A 376 7.37 -1.35 4.63
CA ARG A 376 7.96 -1.27 3.29
C ARG A 376 8.93 -2.41 2.99
N ALA A 377 9.84 -2.68 3.91
CA ALA A 377 10.84 -3.74 3.72
C ALA A 377 10.20 -5.14 3.70
N LEU A 378 9.11 -5.35 4.43
CA LEU A 378 8.33 -6.60 4.40
C LEU A 378 7.58 -6.76 3.07
N MET A 379 7.00 -5.68 2.53
CA MET A 379 6.30 -5.70 1.24
C MET A 379 7.24 -6.03 0.07
N GLU A 380 8.49 -5.56 0.14
CA GLU A 380 9.53 -5.84 -0.86
C GLU A 380 10.33 -7.12 -0.57
N ASN A 381 9.98 -7.86 0.49
CA ASN A 381 10.73 -9.05 0.86
C ASN A 381 10.47 -10.17 -0.14
N CYS A 382 11.51 -10.55 -0.87
CA CYS A 382 11.49 -11.67 -1.79
C CYS A 382 12.75 -12.53 -1.60
N PRO A 383 12.71 -13.52 -0.70
CA PRO A 383 13.84 -14.42 -0.47
C PRO A 383 14.02 -15.35 -1.68
N SER A 384 15.26 -15.72 -2.02
CA SER A 384 15.52 -16.68 -3.08
C SER A 384 14.90 -18.05 -2.76
N LEU A 385 14.30 -18.70 -3.75
CA LEU A 385 13.85 -20.08 -3.63
C LEU A 385 15.09 -20.99 -3.55
N ASN A 386 15.13 -21.90 -2.57
CA ASN A 386 16.13 -22.97 -2.53
C ASN A 386 15.82 -24.03 -3.60
N GLU A 387 16.84 -24.76 -4.08
CA GLU A 387 16.69 -25.79 -5.14
C GLU A 387 15.67 -26.90 -4.81
N ASP A 388 15.34 -27.09 -3.53
CA ASP A 388 14.41 -28.12 -3.03
C ASP A 388 12.94 -27.65 -2.88
N ASP A 389 12.55 -26.47 -3.42
CA ASP A 389 11.17 -25.97 -3.44
C ASP A 389 10.47 -25.89 -2.04
N HIS A 390 11.24 -25.72 -0.96
CA HIS A 390 10.72 -25.64 0.40
C HIS A 390 11.22 -24.39 1.13
N PRO A 391 10.32 -23.54 1.68
CA PRO A 391 10.72 -22.47 2.56
C PRO A 391 11.14 -23.06 3.89
N VAL A 392 12.41 -22.86 4.21
CA VAL A 392 12.96 -23.16 5.52
C VAL A 392 12.58 -21.98 6.43
N GLU A 393 12.48 -22.15 7.74
CA GLU A 393 12.30 -21.02 8.69
C GLU A 393 13.35 -19.91 8.52
N GLN A 394 14.45 -20.20 7.84
CA GLN A 394 15.50 -19.26 7.45
C GLN A 394 15.06 -18.22 6.40
N ASP A 395 13.91 -18.43 5.74
CA ASP A 395 13.37 -17.59 4.66
C ASP A 395 12.35 -16.55 5.17
N LEU A 396 12.04 -16.55 6.47
CA LEU A 396 11.21 -15.50 7.06
C LEU A 396 11.93 -14.15 7.03
N PHE A 397 11.15 -13.09 6.83
CA PHE A 397 11.63 -11.72 6.84
C PHE A 397 12.34 -11.39 8.16
N LYS A 398 13.61 -10.97 8.06
CA LYS A 398 14.51 -10.72 9.21
C LYS A 398 14.54 -9.26 9.67
N GLY A 399 13.94 -8.35 8.91
CA GLY A 399 13.90 -6.93 9.29
C GLY A 399 12.92 -6.67 10.44
N PRO A 400 13.01 -5.50 11.10
CA PRO A 400 12.14 -5.16 12.22
C PRO A 400 10.69 -5.02 11.77
N LEU A 401 9.77 -5.48 12.61
CA LEU A 401 8.33 -5.33 12.41
C LEU A 401 7.67 -4.57 13.56
N PRO A 402 6.57 -3.84 13.32
CA PRO A 402 5.93 -3.01 14.35
C PRO A 402 5.38 -3.77 15.56
N TRP A 403 5.19 -5.09 15.44
CA TRP A 403 4.70 -5.98 16.50
C TRP A 403 5.79 -6.92 17.03
N ASP A 404 7.05 -6.70 16.65
CA ASP A 404 8.17 -7.38 17.30
C ASP A 404 8.25 -6.94 18.79
N PRO A 405 8.62 -7.87 19.70
CA PRO A 405 8.69 -7.60 21.14
C PRO A 405 9.80 -6.63 21.57
#